data_AF-A0A5N5JQH3-F1
#
_entry.id   AF-A0A5N5JQH3-F1
#
_cell.length_a   1.000
_cell.length_b   1.000
_cell.length_c   1.000
_cell.angle_alpha   90.00
_cell.angle_beta   90.00
_cell.angle_gamma   90.00
#
_symmetry.space_group_name_H-M   'P 1'
#
loop_
_entity.id
_entity.type
_entity.pdbx_description
1 polymer ?
#
loop_
_entity_poly.entity_id
_entity_poly.type
_entity_poly.pdbx_seq_one_letter_code
_entity_poly.pdbx_strand_id
1 'polypeptide(L)'
;MTSAGFEYGRLSAGVNEEGFKSYNDLIDDLLENGLQPYVTLFHWDTPQALEDKYGGFLSPNIVHFGDLVDLYRVKKWITLNEPLMLGVQGYDLGVQGYDLGTMAPGRISVVVNDPHRSLNTGATEVYTVTHHLLLAHAAAAKLYKEKYQSSQGGQIGITLVSHWFEPYSNSEADQIATKRSLDFMLGWFMDPLTNGDYPRNMHDFVGGRLPKFTTEESKMLKGSYDFIGINYYTTYYAQNIDADYQSVGFMSDVLKLNIHAAMKIHAPVNINLTVFKYYLWERNGIPIDPQAGVKWLYIYLKGICKLLNYTKDQYRSPTIYITENGVDDVNNNASSLKEALNDPVRENSYRNHLKNVLISTNEHGIDVKGFFAWSLMDNFEWGSGYAVRFGLYYVDYNNNLKRFRMGKWLCCEVRPLLC
;
A
#
# COMPACT_ATOMS: atom_id res chain seq x y z
N MET A 1 -10.42 -10.86 -6.12
CA MET A 1 -11.68 -11.52 -6.55
C MET A 1 -11.87 -11.45 -8.07
N THR A 2 -11.41 -10.38 -8.70
CA THR A 2 -11.46 -10.14 -10.14
C THR A 2 -10.67 -11.16 -10.99
N SER A 3 -9.56 -11.69 -10.47
CA SER A 3 -8.70 -12.66 -11.16
C SER A 3 -9.24 -14.09 -11.15
N ALA A 4 -9.90 -14.50 -10.07
CA ALA A 4 -10.36 -15.88 -9.88
C ALA A 4 -11.85 -16.09 -10.22
N GLY A 5 -12.68 -15.04 -10.18
CA GLY A 5 -14.13 -15.15 -10.45
C GLY A 5 -14.53 -14.92 -11.92
N PHE A 6 -13.73 -14.20 -12.71
CA PHE A 6 -14.09 -13.87 -14.09
C PHE A 6 -13.08 -14.40 -15.09
N GLU A 7 -13.57 -15.05 -16.15
CA GLU A 7 -12.72 -15.44 -17.26
C GLU A 7 -12.10 -14.19 -17.89
N TYR A 8 -10.78 -14.21 -18.11
CA TYR A 8 -10.02 -13.10 -18.69
C TYR A 8 -10.24 -11.74 -18.00
N GLY A 9 -10.69 -11.72 -16.73
CA GLY A 9 -10.92 -10.51 -15.94
C GLY A 9 -12.19 -9.72 -16.28
N ARG A 10 -13.15 -10.27 -17.03
CA ARG A 10 -14.42 -9.57 -17.35
C ARG A 10 -15.62 -10.49 -17.24
N LEU A 11 -16.72 -10.00 -16.67
CA LEU A 11 -18.01 -10.72 -16.63
C LEU A 11 -18.47 -11.12 -18.04
N SER A 12 -18.31 -10.24 -19.03
CA SER A 12 -18.71 -10.51 -20.42
C SER A 12 -17.91 -11.60 -21.11
N ALA A 13 -16.77 -11.99 -20.55
CA ALA A 13 -15.96 -13.10 -21.06
C ALA A 13 -16.31 -14.43 -20.38
N GLY A 14 -17.12 -14.43 -19.31
CA GLY A 14 -17.53 -15.63 -18.59
C GLY A 14 -17.27 -15.52 -17.09
N VAL A 15 -17.89 -16.43 -16.34
CA VAL A 15 -17.74 -16.57 -14.89
C VAL A 15 -17.07 -17.90 -14.59
N ASN A 16 -16.03 -17.88 -13.75
CA ASN A 16 -15.45 -19.09 -13.17
C ASN A 16 -16.25 -19.50 -11.93
N GLU A 17 -17.24 -20.38 -12.13
CA GLU A 17 -18.14 -20.85 -11.07
C GLU A 17 -17.39 -21.53 -9.91
N GLU A 18 -16.32 -22.27 -10.18
CA GLU A 18 -15.52 -22.92 -9.12
C GLU A 18 -14.81 -21.88 -8.25
N GLY A 19 -14.28 -20.81 -8.87
CA GLY A 19 -13.68 -19.69 -8.16
C GLY A 19 -14.68 -18.99 -7.25
N PHE A 20 -15.89 -18.71 -7.75
CA PHE A 20 -16.96 -18.13 -6.94
C PHE A 20 -17.39 -19.06 -5.81
N LYS A 21 -17.55 -20.36 -6.09
CA LYS A 21 -17.89 -21.34 -5.05
C LYS A 21 -16.83 -21.33 -3.94
N SER A 22 -15.54 -21.33 -4.29
CA SER A 22 -14.46 -21.31 -3.31
C SER A 22 -14.50 -20.08 -2.40
N TYR A 23 -14.80 -18.89 -2.92
CA TYR A 23 -14.96 -17.70 -2.07
C TYR A 23 -16.21 -17.76 -1.21
N ASN A 24 -17.33 -18.26 -1.74
CA ASN A 24 -18.56 -18.41 -0.97
C ASN A 24 -18.38 -19.40 0.18
N ASP A 25 -17.79 -20.56 -0.07
CA ASP A 25 -17.49 -21.56 0.96
C ASP A 25 -16.59 -20.96 2.06
N LEU A 26 -15.54 -20.22 1.68
CA LEU A 26 -14.68 -19.54 2.65
C LEU A 26 -15.42 -18.47 3.47
N ILE A 27 -16.28 -17.68 2.83
CA ILE A 27 -17.07 -16.65 3.52
C ILE A 27 -18.03 -17.31 4.52
N ASP A 28 -18.67 -18.40 4.13
CA ASP A 28 -19.56 -19.16 5.00
C ASP A 28 -18.78 -19.76 6.19
N ASP A 29 -17.65 -20.41 5.95
CA ASP A 29 -16.79 -20.95 7.01
C ASP A 29 -16.34 -19.86 7.99
N LEU A 30 -15.95 -18.67 7.50
CA LEU A 30 -15.57 -17.54 8.35
C LEU A 30 -16.74 -17.10 9.24
N LEU A 31 -17.93 -16.93 8.65
CA LEU A 31 -19.13 -16.48 9.36
C LEU A 31 -19.62 -17.51 10.38
N GLU A 32 -19.60 -18.80 10.04
CA GLU A 32 -19.93 -19.91 10.94
C GLU A 32 -19.00 -19.96 12.16
N ASN A 33 -17.75 -19.52 11.99
CA ASN A 33 -16.77 -19.40 13.07
C ASN A 33 -16.76 -18.00 13.74
N GLY A 34 -17.76 -17.15 13.46
CA GLY A 34 -17.90 -15.83 14.07
C GLY A 34 -16.87 -14.80 13.61
N LEU A 35 -16.19 -15.03 12.48
CA LEU A 35 -15.23 -14.12 11.89
C LEU A 35 -15.92 -13.25 10.84
N GLN A 36 -15.85 -11.93 11.00
CA GLN A 36 -16.41 -10.99 10.03
C GLN A 36 -15.45 -10.84 8.83
N PRO A 37 -15.89 -11.16 7.59
CA PRO A 37 -15.06 -10.99 6.42
C PRO A 37 -14.94 -9.51 6.02
N TYR A 38 -13.69 -9.07 5.83
CA TYR A 38 -13.33 -7.83 5.14
C TYR A 38 -12.67 -8.23 3.83
N VAL A 39 -13.26 -7.82 2.71
CA VAL A 39 -12.90 -8.39 1.40
C VAL A 39 -12.29 -7.33 0.49
N THR A 40 -11.04 -7.54 0.12
CA THR A 40 -10.33 -6.74 -0.89
C THR A 40 -10.64 -7.27 -2.28
N LEU A 41 -11.22 -6.43 -3.13
CA LEU A 41 -11.60 -6.78 -4.50
C LEU A 41 -10.36 -6.98 -5.38
N PHE A 42 -9.36 -6.12 -5.20
CA PHE A 42 -8.12 -6.11 -5.96
C PHE A 42 -6.90 -5.85 -5.08
N HIS A 43 -5.96 -6.78 -5.15
CA HIS A 43 -4.72 -6.77 -4.40
C HIS A 43 -3.56 -7.05 -5.36
N TRP A 44 -3.39 -6.13 -6.33
CA TRP A 44 -2.35 -6.16 -7.37
C TRP A 44 -2.40 -7.38 -8.30
N ASP A 45 -3.54 -8.07 -8.32
CA ASP A 45 -3.79 -9.29 -9.07
C ASP A 45 -4.42 -8.98 -10.44
N THR A 46 -3.80 -8.07 -11.20
CA THR A 46 -4.29 -7.66 -12.54
C THR A 46 -4.36 -8.88 -13.45
N PRO A 47 -5.53 -9.21 -14.03
CA PRO A 47 -5.63 -10.31 -14.96
C PRO A 47 -4.72 -10.08 -16.16
N GLN A 48 -3.78 -11.01 -16.42
CA GLN A 48 -2.78 -10.88 -17.50
C GLN A 48 -3.42 -10.61 -18.86
N ALA A 49 -4.58 -11.19 -19.14
CA ALA A 49 -5.32 -10.95 -20.38
C ALA A 49 -5.70 -9.48 -20.61
N LEU A 50 -5.92 -8.71 -19.54
CA LEU A 50 -6.20 -7.26 -19.63
C LEU A 50 -4.91 -6.45 -19.81
N GLU A 51 -3.82 -6.90 -19.17
CA GLU A 51 -2.48 -6.34 -19.41
C GLU A 51 -2.07 -6.53 -20.87
N ASP A 52 -2.25 -7.73 -21.43
CA ASP A 52 -1.91 -8.03 -22.83
C ASP A 52 -2.82 -7.28 -23.82
N LYS A 53 -4.11 -7.16 -23.51
CA LYS A 53 -5.10 -6.58 -24.43
C LYS A 53 -4.96 -5.06 -24.56
N TYR A 54 -4.64 -4.36 -23.47
CA TYR A 54 -4.60 -2.89 -23.47
C TYR A 54 -3.66 -2.27 -22.43
N GLY A 55 -2.75 -3.04 -21.83
CA GLY A 55 -1.80 -2.53 -20.83
C GLY A 55 -2.41 -2.32 -19.45
N GLY A 56 -3.50 -3.03 -19.13
CA GLY A 56 -4.12 -3.01 -17.80
C GLY A 56 -4.46 -1.61 -17.34
N PHE A 57 -3.85 -1.16 -16.23
CA PHE A 57 -4.12 0.15 -15.65
C PHE A 57 -3.54 1.34 -16.41
N LEU A 58 -2.77 1.13 -17.47
CA LEU A 58 -2.40 2.21 -18.39
C LEU A 58 -3.58 2.65 -19.28
N SER A 59 -4.63 1.83 -19.39
CA SER A 59 -5.81 2.13 -20.20
C SER A 59 -7.01 2.51 -19.33
N PRO A 60 -7.80 3.52 -19.75
CA PRO A 60 -9.08 3.82 -19.08
C PRO A 60 -10.09 2.66 -19.19
N ASN A 61 -9.87 1.70 -20.08
CA ASN A 61 -10.72 0.51 -20.22
C ASN A 61 -10.72 -0.40 -18.99
N ILE A 62 -9.78 -0.23 -18.05
CA ILE A 62 -9.74 -0.97 -16.78
C ILE A 62 -10.76 -0.45 -15.75
N VAL A 63 -11.25 0.79 -15.91
CA VAL A 63 -12.06 1.52 -14.91
C VAL A 63 -13.41 0.82 -14.63
N HIS A 64 -13.78 -0.15 -15.47
CA HIS A 64 -14.90 -1.06 -15.23
C HIS A 64 -14.53 -2.14 -14.20
N PHE A 65 -14.33 -1.71 -12.95
CA PHE A 65 -14.16 -2.61 -11.83
C PHE A 65 -15.52 -3.18 -11.40
N GLY A 66 -15.81 -4.38 -11.91
CA GLY A 66 -16.64 -5.39 -11.27
C GLY A 66 -18.13 -5.08 -11.13
N ASP A 67 -18.94 -5.83 -11.86
CA ASP A 67 -20.20 -6.30 -11.29
C ASP A 67 -19.89 -7.11 -10.02
N LEU A 68 -20.35 -6.63 -8.86
CA LEU A 68 -20.29 -7.41 -7.63
C LEU A 68 -21.31 -8.55 -7.78
N VAL A 69 -20.80 -9.73 -8.11
CA VAL A 69 -21.58 -10.97 -8.12
C VAL A 69 -21.95 -11.32 -6.67
N ASP A 70 -23.08 -12.02 -6.53
CA ASP A 70 -23.94 -12.23 -5.36
C ASP A 70 -23.25 -12.65 -4.03
N LEU A 71 -22.46 -11.75 -3.43
CA LEU A 71 -21.81 -11.92 -2.13
C LEU A 71 -22.47 -11.05 -1.06
N TYR A 72 -23.80 -11.08 -0.99
CA TYR A 72 -24.62 -10.24 -0.11
C TYR A 72 -24.31 -10.37 1.40
N ARG A 73 -23.61 -11.44 1.79
CA ARG A 73 -23.17 -11.74 3.16
C ARG A 73 -22.00 -10.87 3.61
N VAL A 74 -21.16 -10.42 2.68
CA VAL A 74 -20.02 -9.54 2.99
C VAL A 74 -20.53 -8.14 3.26
N LYS A 75 -20.15 -7.57 4.41
CA LYS A 75 -20.57 -6.22 4.84
C LYS A 75 -19.45 -5.19 4.76
N LYS A 76 -18.24 -5.59 4.41
CA LYS A 76 -17.04 -4.76 4.44
C LYS A 76 -16.22 -5.00 3.19
N TRP A 77 -16.28 -4.03 2.29
CA TRP A 77 -15.64 -4.08 0.98
C TRP A 77 -14.47 -3.11 0.91
N ILE A 78 -13.31 -3.60 0.50
CA ILE A 78 -12.14 -2.80 0.18
C ILE A 78 -11.95 -2.92 -1.34
N THR A 79 -11.96 -1.79 -2.03
CA THR A 79 -11.81 -1.77 -3.49
C THR A 79 -10.39 -2.13 -3.92
N LEU A 80 -9.40 -1.37 -3.46
CA LEU A 80 -7.99 -1.49 -3.84
C LEU A 80 -7.14 -1.61 -2.57
N ASN A 81 -6.14 -2.51 -2.59
CA ASN A 81 -5.03 -2.48 -1.65
C ASN A 81 -3.88 -1.62 -2.19
N GLU A 82 -3.40 -0.66 -1.42
CA GLU A 82 -2.18 0.12 -1.67
C GLU A 82 -2.00 0.55 -3.14
N PRO A 83 -2.96 1.26 -3.74
CA PRO A 83 -2.93 1.58 -5.17
C PRO A 83 -1.69 2.41 -5.56
N LEU A 84 -1.15 3.20 -4.64
CA LEU A 84 0.13 3.90 -4.81
C LEU A 84 1.26 2.92 -5.16
N MET A 85 1.39 1.84 -4.39
CA MET A 85 2.50 0.91 -4.55
C MET A 85 2.38 0.08 -5.82
N LEU A 86 1.18 -0.24 -6.28
CA LEU A 86 1.02 -0.82 -7.62
C LEU A 86 1.56 0.13 -8.69
N GLY A 87 1.18 1.41 -8.65
CA GLY A 87 1.67 2.41 -9.60
C GLY A 87 3.19 2.57 -9.53
N VAL A 88 3.74 2.76 -8.34
CA VAL A 88 5.17 3.02 -8.13
C VAL A 88 6.01 1.79 -8.43
N GLN A 89 5.69 0.65 -7.83
CA GLN A 89 6.53 -0.53 -7.96
C GLN A 89 6.33 -1.23 -9.30
N GLY A 90 5.09 -1.28 -9.81
CA GLY A 90 4.76 -1.96 -11.06
C GLY A 90 5.03 -1.14 -12.33
N TYR A 91 4.91 0.20 -12.26
CA TYR A 91 4.91 1.08 -13.44
C TYR A 91 5.94 2.22 -13.44
N ASP A 92 6.62 2.49 -12.33
CA ASP A 92 7.73 3.46 -12.30
C ASP A 92 9.08 2.80 -12.08
N LEU A 93 9.17 1.91 -11.10
CA LEU A 93 10.45 1.36 -10.66
C LEU A 93 10.74 0.00 -11.29
N GLY A 94 9.73 -0.86 -11.46
CA GLY A 94 9.74 -2.17 -12.13
C GLY A 94 10.70 -3.23 -11.57
N VAL A 95 11.76 -2.81 -10.89
CA VAL A 95 12.79 -3.62 -10.24
C VAL A 95 13.24 -2.83 -9.02
N GLN A 96 12.98 -3.35 -7.83
CA GLN A 96 13.60 -2.83 -6.62
C GLN A 96 14.84 -3.68 -6.31
N GLY A 97 16.01 -3.05 -6.42
CA GLY A 97 17.19 -3.52 -5.67
C GLY A 97 16.92 -3.42 -4.17
N TYR A 98 17.63 -4.22 -3.37
CA TYR A 98 17.49 -4.35 -1.91
C TYR A 98 16.28 -5.17 -1.44
N ASP A 99 16.15 -6.38 -2.00
CA ASP A 99 15.33 -7.49 -1.50
C ASP A 99 13.85 -7.49 -1.92
N LEU A 100 13.34 -6.44 -2.56
CA LEU A 100 11.94 -6.34 -3.00
C LEU A 100 11.65 -6.92 -4.41
N GLY A 101 12.69 -7.27 -5.17
CA GLY A 101 12.58 -7.91 -6.49
C GLY A 101 11.81 -7.09 -7.55
N THR A 102 11.40 -7.75 -8.62
CA THR A 102 10.57 -7.19 -9.70
C THR A 102 9.10 -7.31 -9.33
N MET A 103 8.37 -6.20 -9.29
CA MET A 103 6.91 -6.21 -9.11
C MET A 103 6.21 -6.20 -10.45
N ALA A 104 5.13 -6.97 -10.60
CA ALA A 104 4.35 -6.99 -11.83
C ALA A 104 3.69 -5.61 -12.10
N PRO A 105 3.59 -5.15 -13.37
CA PRO A 105 4.06 -5.81 -14.61
C PRO A 105 5.56 -5.60 -14.93
N GLY A 106 6.35 -5.03 -14.03
CA GLY A 106 7.81 -4.89 -14.18
C GLY A 106 8.21 -3.75 -15.10
N ARG A 107 7.36 -2.72 -15.22
CA ARG A 107 7.59 -1.56 -16.08
C ARG A 107 8.38 -0.49 -15.33
N ILE A 108 9.21 0.22 -16.08
CA ILE A 108 10.07 1.27 -15.54
C ILE A 108 9.79 2.54 -16.33
N SER A 109 9.42 3.61 -15.64
CA SER A 109 9.29 4.92 -16.28
C SER A 109 10.63 5.62 -16.34
N VAL A 110 11.12 5.88 -17.55
CA VAL A 110 12.37 6.61 -17.77
C VAL A 110 12.17 7.78 -18.74
N VAL A 111 12.91 8.85 -18.50
CA VAL A 111 13.02 10.03 -19.40
C VAL A 111 14.33 10.00 -20.20
N VAL A 112 15.25 9.10 -19.86
CA VAL A 112 16.51 8.93 -20.57
C VAL A 112 16.37 7.81 -21.60
N ASN A 113 16.85 8.05 -22.82
CA ASN A 113 17.06 7.01 -23.83
C ASN A 113 18.15 6.05 -23.33
N ASP A 114 17.76 5.02 -22.58
CA ASP A 114 18.63 3.91 -22.23
C ASP A 114 18.59 2.86 -23.37
N PRO A 115 19.71 2.60 -24.07
CA PRO A 115 19.75 1.62 -25.17
C PRO A 115 19.47 0.17 -24.72
N HIS A 116 19.43 -0.10 -23.41
CA HIS A 116 19.05 -1.39 -22.83
C HIS A 116 17.62 -1.42 -22.27
N ARG A 117 16.86 -0.31 -22.33
CA ARG A 117 15.47 -0.23 -21.84
C ARG A 117 14.58 0.40 -22.92
N SER A 118 13.62 -0.37 -23.40
CA SER A 118 12.95 -0.09 -24.68
C SER A 118 11.81 0.95 -24.64
N LEU A 119 11.58 1.69 -23.56
CA LEU A 119 10.43 2.59 -23.46
C LEU A 119 10.79 3.92 -22.77
N ASN A 120 10.90 5.00 -23.55
CA ASN A 120 10.83 6.36 -23.02
C ASN A 120 9.35 6.70 -22.78
N THR A 121 8.94 6.67 -21.52
CA THR A 121 7.54 6.86 -21.10
C THR A 121 7.23 8.31 -20.74
N GLY A 122 8.22 9.21 -20.79
CA GLY A 122 8.09 10.57 -20.30
C GLY A 122 7.82 10.67 -18.79
N ALA A 123 8.04 9.58 -18.03
CA ALA A 123 7.68 9.46 -16.61
C ALA A 123 6.21 9.81 -16.30
N THR A 124 5.30 9.30 -17.12
CA THR A 124 3.85 9.53 -17.00
C THR A 124 3.08 8.33 -16.46
N GLU A 125 3.61 7.11 -16.61
CA GLU A 125 2.84 5.88 -16.40
C GLU A 125 2.28 5.75 -14.99
N VAL A 126 3.08 6.06 -13.98
CA VAL A 126 2.64 6.06 -12.58
C VAL A 126 1.47 7.01 -12.33
N TYR A 127 1.47 8.20 -12.94
CA TYR A 127 0.39 9.17 -12.82
C TYR A 127 -0.85 8.72 -13.59
N THR A 128 -0.68 8.11 -14.76
CA THR A 128 -1.79 7.52 -15.53
C THR A 128 -2.43 6.36 -14.78
N VAL A 129 -1.63 5.43 -14.24
CA VAL A 129 -2.10 4.24 -13.51
C VAL A 129 -2.82 4.63 -12.23
N THR A 130 -2.22 5.49 -11.41
CA THR A 130 -2.86 5.98 -10.17
C THR A 130 -4.14 6.75 -10.44
N HIS A 131 -4.20 7.52 -11.53
CA HIS A 131 -5.42 8.19 -11.98
C HIS A 131 -6.52 7.18 -12.34
N HIS A 132 -6.21 6.15 -13.14
CA HIS A 132 -7.21 5.11 -13.47
C HIS A 132 -7.60 4.26 -12.25
N LEU A 133 -6.69 4.00 -11.30
CA LEU A 133 -7.01 3.35 -10.03
C LEU A 133 -8.02 4.18 -9.22
N LEU A 134 -7.82 5.50 -9.10
CA LEU A 134 -8.78 6.40 -8.45
C LEU A 134 -10.15 6.37 -9.13
N LEU A 135 -10.21 6.43 -10.45
CA LEU A 135 -11.47 6.34 -11.20
C LEU A 135 -12.14 4.98 -11.04
N ALA A 136 -11.38 3.89 -11.07
CA ALA A 136 -11.88 2.52 -10.87
C ALA A 136 -12.47 2.35 -9.46
N HIS A 137 -11.79 2.87 -8.44
CA HIS A 137 -12.29 2.93 -7.07
C HIS A 137 -13.62 3.68 -7.01
N ALA A 138 -13.67 4.90 -7.54
CA ALA A 138 -14.84 5.76 -7.47
C ALA A 138 -16.05 5.15 -8.23
N ALA A 139 -15.81 4.49 -9.37
CA ALA A 139 -16.83 3.76 -10.11
C ALA A 139 -17.38 2.56 -9.30
N ALA A 140 -16.50 1.76 -8.67
CA ALA A 140 -16.90 0.63 -7.83
C ALA A 140 -17.67 1.08 -6.58
N ALA A 141 -17.21 2.16 -5.93
CA ALA A 141 -17.88 2.77 -4.78
C ALA A 141 -19.28 3.27 -5.16
N LYS A 142 -19.40 3.99 -6.27
CA LYS A 142 -20.69 4.45 -6.79
C LYS A 142 -21.64 3.29 -7.05
N LEU A 143 -21.18 2.26 -7.76
CA LEU A 143 -21.97 1.06 -8.03
C LEU A 143 -22.46 0.39 -6.74
N TYR A 144 -21.57 0.21 -5.75
CA TYR A 144 -21.94 -0.37 -4.47
C TYR A 144 -22.99 0.46 -3.75
N LYS A 145 -22.77 1.78 -3.61
CA LYS A 145 -23.68 2.69 -2.91
C LYS A 145 -25.06 2.76 -3.58
N GLU A 146 -25.12 2.78 -4.91
CA GLU A 146 -26.38 2.90 -5.65
C GLU A 146 -27.15 1.58 -5.75
N LYS A 147 -26.47 0.45 -5.92
CA LYS A 147 -27.12 -0.83 -6.24
C LYS A 147 -27.18 -1.83 -5.07
N TYR A 148 -26.19 -1.82 -4.18
CA TYR A 148 -25.99 -2.90 -3.20
C TYR A 148 -26.06 -2.45 -1.75
N GLN A 149 -25.71 -1.21 -1.42
CA GLN A 149 -25.59 -0.76 -0.03
C GLN A 149 -26.92 -0.81 0.72
N SER A 150 -28.03 -0.44 0.07
CA SER A 150 -29.36 -0.44 0.69
C SER A 150 -29.86 -1.85 1.04
N SER A 151 -29.59 -2.84 0.17
CA SER A 151 -30.02 -4.23 0.36
C SER A 151 -29.06 -5.02 1.24
N GLN A 152 -27.76 -4.79 1.11
CA GLN A 152 -26.73 -5.51 1.86
C GLN A 152 -26.44 -4.86 3.21
N GLY A 153 -26.67 -3.55 3.39
CA GLY A 153 -26.37 -2.84 4.63
C GLY A 153 -24.89 -2.83 5.01
N GLY A 154 -23.98 -3.00 4.04
CA GLY A 154 -22.53 -2.97 4.27
C GLY A 154 -21.89 -1.61 3.94
N GLN A 155 -20.57 -1.55 4.04
CA GLN A 155 -19.75 -0.38 3.80
C GLN A 155 -18.66 -0.67 2.78
N ILE A 156 -18.28 0.34 2.01
CA ILE A 156 -17.20 0.27 1.02
C ILE A 156 -16.10 1.27 1.33
N GLY A 157 -14.85 0.87 1.12
CA GLY A 157 -13.68 1.70 1.34
C GLY A 157 -12.54 1.36 0.40
N ILE A 158 -11.39 1.92 0.74
CA ILE A 158 -10.11 1.72 0.05
C ILE A 158 -9.01 1.62 1.09
N THR A 159 -8.00 0.79 0.83
CA THR A 159 -6.84 0.68 1.68
C THR A 159 -5.67 1.43 1.07
N LEU A 160 -5.12 2.38 1.83
CA LEU A 160 -3.99 3.21 1.44
C LEU A 160 -2.79 2.87 2.32
N VAL A 161 -1.60 2.78 1.70
CA VAL A 161 -0.36 2.74 2.46
C VAL A 161 0.09 4.15 2.80
N SER A 162 0.59 4.35 4.01
CA SER A 162 1.38 5.53 4.31
C SER A 162 2.43 5.22 5.38
N HIS A 163 3.62 5.73 5.15
CA HIS A 163 4.60 5.91 6.20
C HIS A 163 4.26 7.17 6.99
N TRP A 164 4.92 7.31 8.14
CA TRP A 164 5.10 8.64 8.71
C TRP A 164 6.43 9.23 8.24
N PHE A 165 6.53 10.55 8.26
CA PHE A 165 7.75 11.27 7.93
C PHE A 165 8.13 12.18 9.10
N GLU A 166 9.36 12.05 9.59
CA GLU A 166 9.96 13.02 10.52
C GLU A 166 10.82 13.99 9.71
N PRO A 167 10.89 15.28 10.05
CA PRO A 167 11.81 16.17 9.37
C PRO A 167 13.26 15.77 9.70
N TYR A 168 14.14 15.77 8.70
CA TYR A 168 15.55 15.40 8.88
C TYR A 168 16.26 16.36 9.87
N SER A 169 16.01 17.66 9.75
CA SER A 169 16.42 18.71 10.67
C SER A 169 15.26 19.63 11.07
N ASN A 170 15.50 20.56 12.01
CA ASN A 170 14.50 21.55 12.42
C ASN A 170 14.32 22.69 11.39
N SER A 171 14.98 22.62 10.22
CA SER A 171 14.83 23.64 9.18
C SER A 171 13.40 23.70 8.65
N GLU A 172 12.93 24.89 8.28
CA GLU A 172 11.62 25.06 7.64
C GLU A 172 11.52 24.24 6.34
N ALA A 173 12.64 24.13 5.60
CA ALA A 173 12.70 23.35 4.37
C ALA A 173 12.39 21.86 4.60
N ASP A 174 12.98 21.23 5.64
CA ASP A 174 12.74 19.82 5.95
C ASP A 174 11.31 19.58 6.51
N GLN A 175 10.74 20.56 7.20
CA GLN A 175 9.34 20.52 7.60
C GLN A 175 8.40 20.58 6.39
N ILE A 176 8.69 21.44 5.41
CA ILE A 176 7.97 21.48 4.13
C ILE A 176 8.14 20.16 3.36
N ALA A 177 9.34 19.57 3.38
CA ALA A 177 9.60 18.27 2.77
C ALA A 177 8.79 17.13 3.40
N THR A 178 8.59 17.18 4.71
CA THR A 178 7.72 16.24 5.44
C THR A 178 6.28 16.31 4.90
N LYS A 179 5.71 17.53 4.81
CA LYS A 179 4.36 17.72 4.26
C LYS A 179 4.27 17.24 2.82
N ARG A 180 5.24 17.59 1.97
CA ARG A 180 5.29 17.13 0.58
C ARG A 180 5.36 15.60 0.49
N SER A 181 6.10 14.94 1.37
CA SER A 181 6.20 13.47 1.40
C SER A 181 4.86 12.82 1.75
N LEU A 182 4.10 13.41 2.69
CA LEU A 182 2.73 12.97 3.01
C LEU A 182 1.77 13.21 1.83
N ASP A 183 1.87 14.36 1.14
CA ASP A 183 1.04 14.65 -0.03
C ASP A 183 1.29 13.64 -1.17
N PHE A 184 2.54 13.25 -1.40
CA PHE A 184 2.90 12.27 -2.44
C PHE A 184 2.70 10.80 -2.02
N MET A 185 2.29 10.54 -0.78
CA MET A 185 2.03 9.19 -0.29
C MET A 185 0.56 8.99 0.07
N LEU A 186 0.10 9.65 1.13
CA LEU A 186 -1.30 9.58 1.56
C LEU A 186 -2.19 10.52 0.75
N GLY A 187 -1.76 11.77 0.57
CA GLY A 187 -2.56 12.83 -0.07
C GLY A 187 -2.87 12.56 -1.54
N TRP A 188 -2.01 11.85 -2.26
CA TRP A 188 -2.21 11.50 -3.66
C TRP A 188 -3.56 10.78 -3.86
N PHE A 189 -3.97 9.96 -2.91
CA PHE A 189 -5.29 9.33 -2.94
C PHE A 189 -6.29 10.07 -2.03
N MET A 190 -5.92 10.50 -0.83
CA MET A 190 -6.86 11.11 0.12
C MET A 190 -7.42 12.46 -0.34
N ASP A 191 -6.63 13.30 -1.02
CA ASP A 191 -7.11 14.60 -1.52
C ASP A 191 -8.17 14.44 -2.63
N PRO A 192 -7.99 13.58 -3.65
CA PRO A 192 -9.05 13.25 -4.59
C PRO A 192 -10.32 12.72 -3.91
N LEU A 193 -10.18 11.83 -2.92
CA LEU A 193 -11.33 11.25 -2.22
C LEU A 193 -12.10 12.26 -1.35
N THR A 194 -11.44 13.33 -0.87
CA THR A 194 -12.07 14.32 0.03
C THR A 194 -12.47 15.61 -0.68
N ASN A 195 -11.66 16.04 -1.65
CA ASN A 195 -11.72 17.34 -2.32
C ASN A 195 -11.96 17.21 -3.83
N GLY A 196 -11.78 16.03 -4.41
CA GLY A 196 -11.98 15.71 -5.83
C GLY A 196 -10.90 16.25 -6.75
N ASP A 197 -9.72 16.56 -6.22
CA ASP A 197 -8.53 16.94 -6.98
C ASP A 197 -7.28 16.53 -6.22
N TYR A 198 -6.14 16.46 -6.91
CA TYR A 198 -4.85 16.13 -6.34
C TYR A 198 -4.32 17.23 -5.38
N PRO A 199 -3.38 16.90 -4.47
CA PRO A 199 -2.73 17.89 -3.62
C PRO A 199 -2.05 19.00 -4.43
N ARG A 200 -2.02 20.22 -3.89
CA ARG A 200 -1.40 21.37 -4.59
C ARG A 200 0.08 21.13 -4.91
N ASN A 201 0.81 20.52 -3.99
CA ASN A 201 2.21 20.14 -4.20
C ASN A 201 2.36 19.24 -5.44
N MET A 202 1.47 18.27 -5.66
CA MET A 202 1.54 17.42 -6.83
C MET A 202 1.30 18.20 -8.12
N HIS A 203 0.34 19.11 -8.16
CA HIS A 203 0.14 20.01 -9.30
C HIS A 203 1.41 20.83 -9.61
N ASP A 204 2.05 21.38 -8.59
CA ASP A 204 3.22 22.24 -8.73
C ASP A 204 4.47 21.47 -9.18
N PHE A 205 4.69 20.26 -8.69
CA PHE A 205 5.90 19.47 -8.98
C PHE A 205 5.77 18.54 -10.20
N VAL A 206 4.59 17.94 -10.40
CA VAL A 206 4.38 16.99 -11.51
C VAL A 206 4.01 17.73 -12.80
N GLY A 207 3.23 18.81 -12.69
CA GLY A 207 2.83 19.64 -13.81
C GLY A 207 2.04 18.86 -14.86
N GLY A 208 2.42 19.04 -16.14
CA GLY A 208 1.68 18.47 -17.28
C GLY A 208 1.61 16.95 -17.37
N ARG A 209 2.34 16.21 -16.54
CA ARG A 209 2.28 14.75 -16.46
C ARG A 209 1.16 14.24 -15.55
N LEU A 210 0.64 15.10 -14.67
CA LEU A 210 -0.48 14.77 -13.79
C LEU A 210 -1.79 14.86 -14.58
N PRO A 211 -2.53 13.77 -14.78
CA PRO A 211 -3.78 13.83 -15.51
C PRO A 211 -4.82 14.65 -14.72
N LYS A 212 -5.75 15.29 -15.42
CA LYS A 212 -6.79 16.13 -14.81
C LYS A 212 -8.10 15.35 -14.72
N PHE A 213 -8.79 15.49 -13.59
CA PHE A 213 -10.16 15.02 -13.48
C PHE A 213 -11.11 15.96 -14.22
N THR A 214 -12.08 15.40 -14.93
CA THR A 214 -13.27 16.11 -15.37
C THR A 214 -14.13 16.54 -14.19
N THR A 215 -15.13 17.39 -14.44
CA THR A 215 -16.06 17.83 -13.38
C THR A 215 -16.85 16.64 -12.83
N GLU A 216 -17.22 15.69 -13.69
CA GLU A 216 -17.96 14.48 -13.36
C GLU A 216 -17.13 13.51 -12.54
N GLU A 217 -15.87 13.28 -12.94
CA GLU A 217 -14.93 12.42 -12.20
C GLU A 217 -14.59 13.03 -10.82
N SER A 218 -14.33 14.33 -10.75
CA SER A 218 -14.10 15.04 -9.49
C SER A 218 -15.28 14.88 -8.52
N LYS A 219 -16.52 15.00 -9.03
CA LYS A 219 -17.73 14.77 -8.23
C LYS A 219 -17.87 13.31 -7.80
N MET A 220 -17.52 12.36 -8.66
CA MET A 220 -17.60 10.93 -8.37
C MET A 220 -16.60 10.51 -7.29
N LEU A 221 -15.42 11.13 -7.25
CA LEU A 221 -14.38 10.84 -6.26
C LEU A 221 -14.72 11.34 -4.85
N LYS A 222 -15.31 12.53 -4.72
CA LYS A 222 -15.60 13.13 -3.41
C LYS A 222 -16.55 12.25 -2.59
N GLY A 223 -16.07 11.74 -1.46
CA GLY A 223 -16.85 10.90 -0.55
C GLY A 223 -17.14 9.49 -1.10
N SER A 224 -16.33 9.00 -2.04
CA SER A 224 -16.43 7.65 -2.60
C SER A 224 -15.99 6.52 -1.63
N TYR A 225 -16.08 6.76 -0.33
CA TYR A 225 -15.78 5.79 0.72
C TYR A 225 -16.72 5.97 1.92
N ASP A 226 -16.86 4.92 2.71
CA ASP A 226 -17.50 4.91 4.03
C ASP A 226 -16.47 4.75 5.15
N PHE A 227 -15.29 4.20 4.83
CA PHE A 227 -14.13 4.09 5.71
C PHE A 227 -12.83 4.09 4.89
N ILE A 228 -11.72 4.39 5.55
CA ILE A 228 -10.37 4.30 4.98
C ILE A 228 -9.59 3.19 5.71
N GLY A 229 -9.02 2.27 4.95
CA GLY A 229 -7.99 1.36 5.43
C GLY A 229 -6.63 2.05 5.41
N ILE A 230 -5.86 1.95 6.48
CA ILE A 230 -4.48 2.42 6.54
C ILE A 230 -3.57 1.22 6.75
N ASN A 231 -2.64 1.03 5.81
CA ASN A 231 -1.51 0.14 5.94
C ASN A 231 -0.32 0.95 6.45
N TYR A 232 0.20 0.58 7.62
CA TYR A 232 1.31 1.27 8.26
C TYR A 232 2.36 0.28 8.77
N TYR A 233 3.62 0.54 8.46
CA TYR A 233 4.74 -0.32 8.85
C TYR A 233 5.91 0.45 9.48
N THR A 234 6.24 1.61 8.93
CA THR A 234 7.51 2.28 9.23
C THR A 234 7.41 3.81 9.11
N THR A 235 8.48 4.48 9.50
CA THR A 235 8.69 5.92 9.43
C THR A 235 10.04 6.23 8.81
N TYR A 236 10.14 7.32 8.06
CA TYR A 236 11.40 7.79 7.49
C TYR A 236 11.67 9.24 7.84
N TYR A 237 12.92 9.69 7.71
CA TYR A 237 13.23 11.11 7.67
C TYR A 237 12.95 11.68 6.27
N ALA A 238 12.38 12.89 6.23
CA ALA A 238 12.20 13.70 5.04
C ALA A 238 13.17 14.90 5.08
N GLN A 239 13.97 15.04 4.03
CA GLN A 239 14.91 16.14 3.86
C GLN A 239 14.56 16.94 2.61
N ASN A 240 14.63 18.27 2.68
CA ASN A 240 14.59 19.11 1.50
C ASN A 240 15.95 19.06 0.80
N ILE A 241 15.92 18.73 -0.49
CA ILE A 241 17.09 18.74 -1.35
C ILE A 241 16.85 19.84 -2.38
N ASP A 242 17.78 20.82 -2.44
CA ASP A 242 17.75 21.86 -3.45
C ASP A 242 18.32 21.29 -4.76
N ALA A 243 17.52 21.30 -5.83
CA ALA A 243 17.85 20.70 -7.11
C ALA A 243 17.76 21.72 -8.26
N ASP A 244 18.81 21.71 -9.10
CA ASP A 244 18.83 22.32 -10.43
C ASP A 244 18.05 21.41 -11.41
N TYR A 245 17.17 22.00 -12.20
CA TYR A 245 15.99 21.34 -12.78
C TYR A 245 16.26 20.76 -14.18
N GLN A 246 16.81 19.54 -14.33
CA GLN A 246 16.92 18.91 -15.67
C GLN A 246 16.65 17.38 -15.77
N SER A 247 15.93 16.74 -14.83
CA SER A 247 15.45 15.35 -15.01
C SER A 247 14.02 15.13 -14.50
N VAL A 248 13.23 14.36 -15.23
CA VAL A 248 11.78 14.15 -15.02
C VAL A 248 11.51 12.66 -14.72
N GLY A 249 10.67 12.33 -13.71
CA GLY A 249 10.58 11.00 -13.05
C GLY A 249 9.74 11.05 -11.76
N PHE A 250 9.00 10.02 -11.36
CA PHE A 250 8.24 10.07 -10.08
C PHE A 250 9.15 10.28 -8.87
N MET A 251 10.29 9.60 -8.82
CA MET A 251 11.31 9.86 -7.79
C MET A 251 11.86 11.29 -7.81
N SER A 252 12.03 11.92 -8.98
CA SER A 252 12.41 13.34 -9.03
C SER A 252 11.29 14.28 -8.58
N ASP A 253 10.03 13.88 -8.72
CA ASP A 253 8.87 14.70 -8.35
C ASP A 253 8.59 14.68 -6.84
N VAL A 254 8.70 13.51 -6.23
CA VAL A 254 8.53 13.33 -4.77
C VAL A 254 9.62 14.10 -4.02
N LEU A 255 10.87 14.02 -4.53
CA LEU A 255 12.06 14.38 -3.76
C LEU A 255 12.80 15.63 -4.27
N LYS A 256 12.35 16.27 -5.37
CA LYS A 256 13.15 17.25 -6.12
C LYS A 256 14.56 16.72 -6.40
N LEU A 257 14.70 15.58 -7.07
CA LEU A 257 16.04 15.03 -7.35
C LEU A 257 16.57 15.48 -8.72
N ASN A 258 17.64 16.26 -8.68
CA ASN A 258 18.48 16.63 -9.82
C ASN A 258 19.43 15.48 -10.18
N ILE A 259 19.37 15.00 -11.42
CA ILE A 259 20.43 14.15 -11.99
C ILE A 259 21.57 15.05 -12.52
N HIS A 260 22.47 15.46 -11.61
CA HIS A 260 23.87 15.68 -11.98
C HIS A 260 24.83 15.61 -10.78
N ALA A 261 25.00 14.40 -10.25
CA ALA A 261 26.21 14.01 -9.51
C ALA A 261 26.67 12.57 -9.84
N ALA A 262 26.42 12.10 -11.08
CA ALA A 262 26.89 10.80 -11.55
C ALA A 262 27.76 10.85 -12.82
N MET A 263 28.10 12.03 -13.35
CA MET A 263 28.99 12.16 -14.53
C MET A 263 30.24 13.03 -14.32
N LYS A 264 30.61 13.35 -13.08
CA LYS A 264 31.91 14.01 -12.77
C LYS A 264 32.83 13.21 -11.86
N ILE A 265 32.62 11.90 -11.75
CA ILE A 265 33.59 10.98 -11.17
C ILE A 265 34.12 10.14 -12.33
N HIS A 266 35.36 10.36 -12.74
CA HIS A 266 36.11 9.43 -13.62
C HIS A 266 36.44 8.14 -12.86
N ALA A 267 35.41 7.44 -12.42
CA ALA A 267 35.49 6.07 -11.91
C ALA A 267 34.43 5.26 -12.65
N PRO A 268 34.65 3.96 -12.90
CA PRO A 268 33.64 3.11 -13.52
C PRO A 268 32.46 2.99 -12.55
N VAL A 269 31.48 3.87 -12.70
CA VAL A 269 30.29 3.90 -11.85
C VAL A 269 29.35 2.81 -12.35
N ASN A 270 29.37 1.67 -11.65
CA ASN A 270 28.21 0.77 -11.60
C ASN A 270 27.03 1.58 -11.08
N ILE A 271 26.08 1.92 -11.95
CA ILE A 271 24.87 2.65 -11.63
C ILE A 271 23.96 1.71 -10.81
N ASN A 272 24.22 1.64 -9.51
CA ASN A 272 23.35 0.98 -8.54
C ASN A 272 22.20 1.93 -8.23
N LEU A 273 21.14 1.88 -9.05
CA LEU A 273 19.89 2.61 -8.87
C LEU A 273 19.25 2.19 -7.54
N THR A 274 19.48 2.98 -6.50
CA THR A 274 18.99 2.73 -5.14
C THR A 274 17.81 3.66 -4.87
N VAL A 275 16.60 3.15 -5.09
CA VAL A 275 15.34 3.86 -4.90
C VAL A 275 15.14 4.32 -3.45
N PHE A 276 15.72 3.62 -2.46
CA PHE A 276 15.61 4.01 -1.06
C PHE A 276 16.66 5.00 -0.57
N LYS A 277 17.59 5.49 -1.39
CA LYS A 277 18.66 6.39 -0.89
C LYS A 277 18.17 7.74 -0.34
N TYR A 278 16.86 8.02 -0.38
CA TYR A 278 16.27 9.33 -0.09
C TYR A 278 15.06 9.30 0.85
N TYR A 279 14.51 8.11 1.15
CA TYR A 279 13.83 7.90 2.43
C TYR A 279 14.93 7.61 3.43
N LEU A 280 15.32 8.65 4.14
CA LEU A 280 16.44 8.58 5.05
C LEU A 280 15.98 7.78 6.26
N TRP A 281 16.35 6.50 6.29
CA TRP A 281 16.18 5.67 7.48
C TRP A 281 17.19 6.02 8.57
N GLU A 282 18.20 6.84 8.26
CA GLU A 282 19.21 7.29 9.20
C GLU A 282 19.39 8.81 9.19
N ARG A 283 19.84 9.34 10.31
CA ARG A 283 20.26 10.73 10.46
C ARG A 283 21.64 10.76 11.11
N ASN A 284 22.62 11.31 10.41
CA ASN A 284 24.02 11.33 10.83
C ASN A 284 24.57 9.91 11.13
N GLY A 285 24.21 8.92 10.30
CA GLY A 285 24.63 7.52 10.46
C GLY A 285 23.91 6.76 11.59
N ILE A 286 22.88 7.33 12.18
CA ILE A 286 22.07 6.69 13.22
C ILE A 286 20.70 6.36 12.63
N PRO A 287 20.31 5.08 12.53
CA PRO A 287 18.98 4.68 12.09
C PRO A 287 17.86 5.26 12.96
N ILE A 288 16.68 5.45 12.38
CA ILE A 288 15.50 6.03 13.04
C ILE A 288 14.96 5.12 14.15
N ASP A 289 15.07 3.81 13.99
CA ASP A 289 14.76 2.75 14.97
C ASP A 289 15.46 1.44 14.53
N PRO A 290 15.31 0.29 15.22
CA PRO A 290 15.79 -1.00 14.74
C PRO A 290 15.17 -1.41 13.40
N GLN A 291 16.01 -1.91 12.50
CA GLN A 291 15.59 -2.54 11.26
C GLN A 291 15.03 -3.95 11.53
N ALA A 292 14.00 -4.35 10.79
CA ALA A 292 13.51 -5.72 10.77
C ALA A 292 14.28 -6.58 9.74
N GLY A 293 13.67 -7.64 9.21
CA GLY A 293 14.34 -8.55 8.27
C GLY A 293 14.64 -7.88 6.92
N VAL A 294 13.65 -7.21 6.32
CA VAL A 294 13.79 -6.44 5.09
C VAL A 294 14.42 -5.07 5.36
N LYS A 295 15.18 -4.56 4.38
CA LYS A 295 15.92 -3.31 4.50
C LYS A 295 15.07 -2.04 4.59
N TRP A 296 13.82 -2.09 4.14
CA TRP A 296 12.93 -0.94 4.13
C TRP A 296 12.15 -0.77 5.45
N LEU A 297 12.05 -1.81 6.28
CA LEU A 297 11.19 -1.79 7.46
C LEU A 297 12.00 -1.49 8.72
N TYR A 298 11.75 -0.31 9.29
CA TYR A 298 12.27 0.12 10.59
C TYR A 298 11.12 0.21 11.59
N ILE A 299 11.29 -0.38 12.77
CA ILE A 299 10.19 -0.61 13.72
C ILE A 299 9.94 0.67 14.55
N TYR A 300 9.36 1.70 13.92
CA TYR A 300 9.10 2.99 14.57
C TYR A 300 7.70 3.07 15.18
N LEU A 301 7.60 2.73 16.46
CA LEU A 301 6.31 2.49 17.14
C LEU A 301 5.37 3.69 17.21
N LYS A 302 5.90 4.93 17.18
CA LYS A 302 5.12 6.16 17.42
C LYS A 302 4.51 6.75 16.15
N GLY A 303 5.02 6.39 14.97
CA GLY A 303 4.63 7.06 13.73
C GLY A 303 3.18 6.77 13.34
N ILE A 304 2.63 5.62 13.73
CA ILE A 304 1.22 5.30 13.51
C ILE A 304 0.28 6.29 14.20
N CYS A 305 0.59 6.70 15.43
CA CYS A 305 -0.20 7.70 16.16
C CYS A 305 -0.15 9.06 15.44
N LYS A 306 1.04 9.46 14.99
CA LYS A 306 1.21 10.72 14.23
C LYS A 306 0.45 10.71 12.91
N LEU A 307 0.52 9.60 12.17
CA LEU A 307 -0.21 9.42 10.92
C LEU A 307 -1.73 9.46 11.13
N LEU A 308 -2.23 8.81 12.17
CA LEU A 308 -3.65 8.82 12.50
C LEU A 308 -4.15 10.23 12.89
N ASN A 309 -3.40 10.94 13.74
CA ASN A 309 -3.70 12.33 14.11
C ASN A 309 -3.71 13.23 12.85
N TYR A 310 -2.69 13.12 12.01
CA TYR A 310 -2.61 13.86 10.75
C TYR A 310 -3.81 13.55 9.84
N THR A 311 -4.15 12.27 9.68
CA THR A 311 -5.27 11.85 8.83
C THR A 311 -6.59 12.43 9.32
N LYS A 312 -6.83 12.39 10.63
CA LYS A 312 -8.01 13.00 11.24
C LYS A 312 -8.09 14.48 10.94
N ASP A 313 -7.01 15.21 11.18
CA ASP A 313 -7.00 16.67 11.13
C ASP A 313 -7.05 17.20 9.68
N GLN A 314 -6.48 16.48 8.71
CA GLN A 314 -6.49 16.91 7.30
C GLN A 314 -7.73 16.44 6.53
N TYR A 315 -8.31 15.27 6.85
CA TYR A 315 -9.27 14.59 5.98
C TYR A 315 -10.67 14.43 6.59
N ARG A 316 -11.11 15.41 7.38
CA ARG A 316 -12.46 15.48 7.98
C ARG A 316 -12.77 14.30 8.91
N SER A 317 -11.77 13.82 9.64
CA SER A 317 -11.92 12.75 10.65
C SER A 317 -12.64 11.50 10.12
N PRO A 318 -12.11 10.82 9.09
CA PRO A 318 -12.75 9.65 8.52
C PRO A 318 -12.77 8.48 9.52
N THR A 319 -13.69 7.54 9.34
CA THR A 319 -13.63 6.23 10.00
C THR A 319 -12.44 5.44 9.45
N ILE A 320 -11.58 4.95 10.33
CA ILE A 320 -10.31 4.30 9.99
C ILE A 320 -10.31 2.83 10.44
N TYR A 321 -9.72 1.97 9.60
CA TYR A 321 -9.26 0.64 9.98
C TYR A 321 -7.76 0.56 9.75
N ILE A 322 -6.99 0.06 10.70
CA ILE A 322 -5.61 -0.36 10.39
C ILE A 322 -5.74 -1.69 9.67
N THR A 323 -5.59 -1.67 8.35
CA THR A 323 -5.85 -2.84 7.50
C THR A 323 -4.62 -3.73 7.32
N GLU A 324 -3.43 -3.16 7.51
CA GLU A 324 -2.19 -3.91 7.64
C GLU A 324 -1.23 -3.16 8.59
N ASN A 325 -0.63 -3.91 9.50
CA ASN A 325 0.56 -3.54 10.25
C ASN A 325 1.33 -4.81 10.53
N GLY A 326 2.65 -4.78 10.47
CA GLY A 326 3.43 -5.98 10.68
C GLY A 326 4.92 -5.70 10.79
N VAL A 327 5.64 -6.75 11.12
CA VAL A 327 7.10 -6.77 11.10
C VAL A 327 7.55 -8.16 10.68
N ASP A 328 8.53 -8.21 9.81
CA ASP A 328 9.08 -9.45 9.30
C ASP A 328 10.27 -9.94 10.10
N ASP A 329 10.56 -11.23 9.93
CA ASP A 329 11.81 -11.85 10.30
C ASP A 329 12.44 -12.50 9.07
N VAL A 330 13.77 -12.59 9.05
CA VAL A 330 14.50 -13.27 7.98
C VAL A 330 14.21 -14.77 8.06
N ASN A 331 13.84 -15.38 6.94
CA ASN A 331 13.63 -16.81 6.88
C ASN A 331 14.97 -17.56 6.99
N ASN A 332 15.38 -17.88 8.22
CA ASN A 332 16.58 -18.65 8.48
C ASN A 332 16.28 -20.16 8.50
N ASN A 333 16.60 -20.84 7.40
CA ASN A 333 16.43 -22.29 7.26
C ASN A 333 17.26 -23.13 8.24
N ALA A 334 18.21 -22.53 8.97
CA ALA A 334 19.00 -23.21 9.99
C ALA A 334 18.33 -23.19 11.38
N SER A 335 17.32 -22.34 11.59
CA SER A 335 16.61 -22.24 12.88
C SER A 335 15.74 -23.47 13.12
N SER A 336 15.73 -23.96 14.35
CA SER A 336 14.76 -24.97 14.78
C SER A 336 13.33 -24.38 14.79
N LEU A 337 12.30 -25.22 14.65
CA LEU A 337 10.91 -24.79 14.77
C LEU A 337 10.67 -24.06 16.11
N LYS A 338 11.29 -24.52 17.19
CA LYS A 338 11.16 -23.87 18.51
C LYS A 338 11.70 -22.43 18.50
N GLU A 339 12.81 -22.18 17.82
CA GLU A 339 13.38 -20.84 17.68
C GLU A 339 12.51 -19.98 16.77
N ALA A 340 12.08 -20.50 15.62
CA ALA A 340 11.20 -19.79 14.69
C ALA A 340 9.86 -19.38 15.32
N LEU A 341 9.33 -20.18 16.26
CA LEU A 341 8.08 -19.85 16.97
C LEU A 341 8.26 -18.84 18.12
N ASN A 342 9.50 -18.55 18.53
CA ASN A 342 9.82 -17.61 19.60
C ASN A 342 10.23 -16.26 19.02
N ASP A 343 9.24 -15.44 18.67
CA ASP A 343 9.44 -14.14 18.01
C ASP A 343 9.00 -12.96 18.91
N PRO A 344 9.85 -12.53 19.85
CA PRO A 344 9.55 -11.42 20.74
C PRO A 344 9.55 -10.07 20.03
N VAL A 345 10.22 -9.95 18.87
CA VAL A 345 10.27 -8.71 18.08
C VAL A 345 8.91 -8.44 17.47
N ARG A 346 8.31 -9.45 16.81
CA ARG A 346 6.94 -9.35 16.26
C ARG A 346 5.91 -9.11 17.34
N GLU A 347 6.01 -9.82 18.46
CA GLU A 347 5.14 -9.59 19.62
C GLU A 347 5.20 -8.14 20.12
N ASN A 348 6.41 -7.65 20.39
CA ASN A 348 6.59 -6.31 20.93
C ASN A 348 6.16 -5.23 19.94
N SER A 349 6.41 -5.42 18.63
CA SER A 349 5.96 -4.50 17.59
C SER A 349 4.44 -4.35 17.61
N TYR A 350 3.69 -5.45 17.53
CA TYR A 350 2.22 -5.40 17.53
C TYR A 350 1.64 -4.80 18.80
N ARG A 351 2.14 -5.22 19.98
CA ARG A 351 1.67 -4.70 21.27
C ARG A 351 1.80 -3.17 21.33
N ASN A 352 2.95 -2.65 20.89
CA ASN A 352 3.20 -1.22 20.97
C ASN A 352 2.49 -0.43 19.86
N HIS A 353 2.38 -0.93 18.64
CA HIS A 353 1.56 -0.29 17.60
C HIS A 353 0.09 -0.24 18.04
N LEU A 354 -0.47 -1.34 18.55
CA LEU A 354 -1.83 -1.37 19.08
C LEU A 354 -2.02 -0.38 20.23
N LYS A 355 -1.06 -0.29 21.16
CA LYS A 355 -1.09 0.71 22.24
C LYS A 355 -1.13 2.14 21.69
N ASN A 356 -0.33 2.46 20.67
CA ASN A 356 -0.34 3.78 20.05
C ASN A 356 -1.66 4.08 19.33
N VAL A 357 -2.28 3.08 18.69
CA VAL A 357 -3.63 3.21 18.11
C VAL A 357 -4.69 3.48 19.18
N LEU A 358 -4.61 2.78 20.32
CA LEU A 358 -5.51 3.00 21.45
C LEU A 358 -5.35 4.40 22.06
N ILE A 359 -4.12 4.90 22.18
CA ILE A 359 -3.86 6.29 22.62
C ILE A 359 -4.53 7.27 21.64
N SER A 360 -4.30 7.11 20.33
CA SER A 360 -4.96 7.92 19.30
C SER A 360 -6.49 7.90 19.40
N THR A 361 -7.07 6.74 19.70
CA THR A 361 -8.52 6.57 19.82
C THR A 361 -9.06 7.22 21.10
N ASN A 362 -8.46 6.91 22.25
CA ASN A 362 -8.98 7.27 23.56
C ASN A 362 -8.63 8.71 23.96
N GLU A 363 -7.46 9.20 23.59
CA GLU A 363 -6.95 10.51 24.02
C GLU A 363 -7.14 11.60 22.94
N HIS A 364 -7.20 11.21 21.66
CA HIS A 364 -7.32 12.16 20.54
C HIS A 364 -8.64 12.02 19.76
N GLY A 365 -9.53 11.10 20.17
CA GLY A 365 -10.87 10.95 19.61
C GLY A 365 -10.88 10.51 18.15
N ILE A 366 -9.86 9.77 17.70
CA ILE A 366 -9.78 9.27 16.33
C ILE A 366 -10.69 8.05 16.18
N ASP A 367 -11.47 8.01 15.11
CA ASP A 367 -12.45 6.95 14.86
C ASP A 367 -11.80 5.69 14.25
N VAL A 368 -10.94 5.01 15.02
CA VAL A 368 -10.37 3.72 14.63
C VAL A 368 -11.29 2.56 15.04
N LYS A 369 -11.66 1.72 14.09
CA LYS A 369 -12.65 0.64 14.27
C LYS A 369 -12.08 -0.78 14.23
N GLY A 370 -10.81 -0.94 13.86
CA GLY A 370 -10.17 -2.25 13.81
C GLY A 370 -8.68 -2.18 13.55
N PHE A 371 -8.01 -3.28 13.86
CA PHE A 371 -6.58 -3.46 13.66
C PHE A 371 -6.32 -4.87 13.12
N PHE A 372 -5.78 -4.96 11.92
CA PHE A 372 -5.52 -6.21 11.21
C PHE A 372 -4.01 -6.39 11.06
N ALA A 373 -3.52 -7.52 11.56
CA ALA A 373 -2.13 -7.90 11.52
C ALA A 373 -1.75 -8.42 10.11
N TRP A 374 -0.69 -7.85 9.53
CA TRP A 374 0.02 -8.43 8.39
C TRP A 374 1.13 -9.35 8.90
N SER A 375 0.93 -10.66 8.91
CA SER A 375 -0.14 -11.40 8.23
C SER A 375 -0.67 -12.56 9.06
N LEU A 376 -1.80 -13.15 8.63
CA LEU A 376 -2.32 -14.36 9.25
C LEU A 376 -1.27 -15.47 9.28
N MET A 377 -0.55 -15.70 8.19
CA MET A 377 0.46 -16.74 8.10
C MET A 377 1.59 -16.33 7.16
N ASP A 378 2.76 -16.96 7.32
CA ASP A 378 3.85 -16.76 6.36
C ASP A 378 3.37 -17.05 4.94
N ASN A 379 3.76 -16.18 4.02
CA ASN A 379 3.24 -16.15 2.67
C ASN A 379 4.33 -15.71 1.67
N PHE A 380 3.95 -15.56 0.41
CA PHE A 380 4.83 -15.09 -0.65
C PHE A 380 4.92 -13.56 -0.60
N GLU A 381 6.02 -13.04 -0.05
CA GLU A 381 6.27 -11.61 0.11
C GLU A 381 6.82 -11.02 -1.20
N TRP A 382 5.98 -11.01 -2.22
CA TRP A 382 6.24 -10.36 -3.50
C TRP A 382 7.64 -10.71 -4.06
N GLY A 383 8.46 -9.72 -4.42
CA GLY A 383 9.80 -10.00 -4.95
C GLY A 383 10.84 -10.42 -3.90
N SER A 384 10.52 -10.43 -2.60
CA SER A 384 11.30 -11.15 -1.57
C SER A 384 10.98 -12.66 -1.55
N GLY A 385 9.89 -13.08 -2.20
CA GLY A 385 9.43 -14.45 -2.22
C GLY A 385 9.22 -14.99 -0.80
N TYR A 386 9.82 -16.13 -0.47
CA TYR A 386 9.73 -16.75 0.85
C TYR A 386 10.97 -16.49 1.72
N ALA A 387 11.78 -15.48 1.39
CA ALA A 387 13.02 -15.16 2.11
C ALA A 387 12.77 -14.46 3.46
N VAL A 388 11.55 -13.95 3.69
CA VAL A 388 11.13 -13.30 4.93
C VAL A 388 9.76 -13.82 5.37
N ARG A 389 9.42 -13.57 6.64
CA ARG A 389 8.23 -14.12 7.30
C ARG A 389 7.50 -13.03 8.07
N PHE A 390 6.24 -12.76 7.71
CA PHE A 390 5.35 -11.80 8.39
C PHE A 390 4.29 -12.48 9.27
N GLY A 391 4.19 -13.81 9.25
CA GLY A 391 3.05 -14.53 9.78
C GLY A 391 2.92 -14.48 11.30
N LEU A 392 1.67 -14.44 11.75
CA LEU A 392 1.26 -14.88 13.09
C LEU A 392 1.25 -16.41 13.20
N TYR A 393 1.22 -17.11 12.06
CA TYR A 393 1.40 -18.54 11.95
C TYR A 393 2.61 -18.83 11.08
N TYR A 394 3.56 -19.57 11.65
CA TYR A 394 4.70 -20.11 10.92
C TYR A 394 4.20 -21.15 9.92
N VAL A 395 4.63 -21.04 8.66
CA VAL A 395 4.36 -22.05 7.63
C VAL A 395 5.62 -22.86 7.35
N ASP A 396 5.55 -24.15 7.61
CA ASP A 396 6.62 -25.09 7.31
C ASP A 396 6.57 -25.49 5.83
N TYR A 397 7.36 -24.80 5.01
CA TYR A 397 7.45 -25.05 3.57
C TYR A 397 7.95 -26.45 3.21
N ASN A 398 8.64 -27.13 4.13
CA ASN A 398 9.20 -28.46 3.91
C ASN A 398 8.29 -29.58 4.46
N ASN A 399 7.21 -29.23 5.15
CA ASN A 399 6.31 -30.18 5.81
C ASN A 399 4.85 -29.93 5.41
N ASN A 400 4.57 -30.07 4.11
CA ASN A 400 3.24 -29.95 3.54
C ASN A 400 2.51 -28.65 3.94
N LEU A 401 3.27 -27.54 4.02
CA LEU A 401 2.75 -26.22 4.41
C LEU A 401 2.03 -26.26 5.77
N LYS A 402 2.50 -27.06 6.74
CA LYS A 402 1.85 -27.13 8.05
C LYS A 402 1.96 -25.78 8.77
N ARG A 403 0.85 -25.35 9.38
CA ARG A 403 0.76 -24.08 10.11
C ARG A 403 1.00 -24.31 11.60
N PHE A 404 1.88 -23.51 12.18
CA PHE A 404 2.19 -23.51 13.61
C PHE A 404 1.96 -22.11 14.16
N ARG A 405 1.07 -22.01 15.13
CA ARG A 405 0.75 -20.72 15.75
C ARG A 405 1.98 -20.15 16.45
N MET A 406 2.37 -18.94 16.05
CA MET A 406 3.37 -18.14 16.77
C MET A 406 2.66 -17.34 17.86
N GLY A 407 3.34 -17.08 18.97
CA GLY A 407 2.87 -16.13 19.97
C GLY A 407 1.49 -16.44 20.59
N LYS A 408 1.48 -17.06 21.77
CA LYS A 408 0.23 -17.20 22.56
C LYS A 408 -0.36 -15.83 22.98
N TRP A 409 0.45 -14.77 22.93
CA TRP A 409 0.16 -13.41 23.41
C TRP A 409 -1.06 -12.76 22.75
N LEU A 410 -1.28 -12.94 21.43
CA LEU A 410 -2.38 -12.28 20.71
C LEU A 410 -3.78 -12.68 21.28
N CYS A 411 -3.94 -13.90 21.78
CA CYS A 411 -5.21 -14.32 22.40
C CYS A 411 -5.32 -13.91 23.88
N CYS A 412 -4.20 -13.74 24.58
CA CYS A 412 -4.19 -13.54 26.03
C CYS A 412 -4.18 -12.05 26.42
N GLU A 413 -3.64 -11.16 25.58
CA GLU A 413 -3.35 -9.77 25.97
C GLU A 413 -4.07 -8.71 25.15
N VAL A 414 -4.66 -9.07 24.00
CA VAL A 414 -5.55 -8.17 23.26
C VAL A 414 -6.89 -8.02 24.01
N ARG A 415 -7.34 -9.06 24.73
CA ARG A 415 -8.59 -9.00 25.52
C ARG A 415 -8.55 -7.95 26.64
N PRO A 416 -7.51 -7.89 27.49
CA PRO A 416 -7.40 -6.89 28.56
C PRO A 416 -7.11 -5.46 28.09
N LEU A 417 -6.60 -5.24 26.87
CA LEU A 417 -6.36 -3.89 26.33
C LEU A 417 -7.62 -3.27 25.70
N LEU A 418 -8.65 -4.08 25.42
CA LEU A 418 -9.93 -3.68 24.81
C LEU A 418 -11.09 -3.64 25.83
N CYS A 419 -10.85 -4.04 27.08
CA CYS A 419 -11.78 -3.98 28.21
C CYS A 419 -11.28 -2.93 29.20
#